data_AF-A0A7J4TNZ4-F1
#
_entry.id   AF-A0A7J4TNZ4-F1
#
_cell.length_a   1.000
_cell.length_b   1.000
_cell.length_c   1.000
_cell.angle_alpha   90.00
_cell.angle_beta   90.00
_cell.angle_gamma   90.00
#
_symmetry.space_group_name_H-M   'P 1'
#
loop_
_entity.id
_entity.type
_entity.pdbx_description
1 polymer ?
#
loop_
_entity_poly.entity_id
_entity_poly.type
_entity_poly.pdbx_seq_one_letter_code
_entity_poly.pdbx_strand_id
1 'polypeptide(L)'
;NQKDEDSLPPYEVLDEILRLHIENTMDADDIVDAGYDRSVVVDVLTRLERNEHKRWQMSPAPRVTGKAFGQGWRRPLASRHDWRD
;
A
#
# COMPACT_ATOMS: atom_id res chain seq x y z
N ASN A 1 15.46 20.92 -5.39
CA ASN A 1 14.31 20.30 -6.08
C ASN A 1 14.14 18.90 -5.54
N GLN A 2 13.26 18.71 -4.56
CA GLN A 2 12.91 17.39 -4.02
C GLN A 2 11.64 16.93 -4.73
N LYS A 3 11.65 15.73 -5.32
CA LYS A 3 10.49 15.08 -5.94
C LYS A 3 10.22 13.74 -5.23
N ASP A 4 8.96 13.32 -5.17
CA ASP A 4 8.60 12.05 -4.51
C ASP A 4 9.23 10.83 -5.21
N GLU A 5 9.47 10.94 -6.52
CA GLU A 5 10.22 9.99 -7.36
C GLU A 5 11.67 9.77 -6.90
N ASP A 6 12.23 10.67 -6.09
CA ASP A 6 13.58 10.51 -5.55
C ASP A 6 13.64 9.39 -4.48
N SER A 7 12.48 8.97 -3.95
CA SER A 7 12.40 8.01 -2.83
C SER A 7 11.43 6.86 -3.06
N LEU A 8 10.61 6.91 -4.11
CA LEU A 8 9.61 5.91 -4.45
C LEU A 8 10.00 5.14 -5.72
N PRO A 9 9.53 3.90 -5.88
CA PRO A 9 9.57 3.25 -7.19
C PRO A 9 8.75 4.07 -8.21
N PRO A 10 8.97 3.86 -9.53
CA PRO A 10 8.16 4.48 -10.56
C PRO A 10 6.66 4.28 -10.30
N TYR A 11 5.84 5.31 -10.55
CA TYR A 11 4.41 5.29 -10.22
C TYR A 11 3.67 4.09 -10.82
N GLU A 12 4.01 3.67 -12.04
CA GLU A 12 3.39 2.48 -12.65
C GLU A 12 3.60 1.21 -11.82
N VAL A 13 4.78 1.06 -11.20
CA VAL A 13 5.09 -0.08 -10.33
C VAL A 13 4.41 0.09 -8.97
N LEU A 14 4.47 1.30 -8.40
CA LEU A 14 3.85 1.61 -7.11
C LEU A 14 2.34 1.36 -7.13
N ASP A 15 1.65 1.93 -8.12
CA ASP A 15 0.19 1.87 -8.22
C ASP A 15 -0.28 0.45 -8.43
N GLU A 16 0.45 -0.35 -9.20
CA GLU A 16 0.10 -1.74 -9.45
C GLU A 16 0.29 -2.61 -8.19
N ILE A 17 1.39 -2.44 -7.44
CA ILE A 17 1.57 -3.12 -6.14
C ILE A 17 0.42 -2.76 -5.18
N LEU A 18 0.06 -1.48 -5.08
CA LEU A 18 -1.03 -1.02 -4.24
C LEU A 18 -2.38 -1.59 -4.68
N ARG A 19 -2.64 -1.68 -6.00
CA ARG A 19 -3.85 -2.27 -6.55
C ARG A 19 -3.95 -3.76 -6.22
N LEU A 20 -2.88 -4.52 -6.42
CA LEU A 20 -2.83 -5.95 -6.08
C LEU A 20 -3.10 -6.17 -4.58
N HIS A 21 -2.46 -5.38 -3.72
CA HIS A 21 -2.63 -5.52 -2.27
C HIS A 21 -4.01 -5.06 -1.78
N ILE A 22 -4.44 -3.86 -2.16
CA ILE A 22 -5.67 -3.25 -1.66
C ILE A 22 -6.88 -3.88 -2.33
N GLU A 23 -6.92 -3.86 -3.67
CA GLU A 23 -8.10 -4.30 -4.43
C GLU A 23 -8.20 -5.82 -4.49
N ASN A 24 -7.11 -6.51 -4.81
CA ASN A 24 -7.12 -7.97 -4.98
C ASN A 24 -6.86 -8.75 -3.70
N THR A 25 -6.53 -8.09 -2.58
CA THR A 25 -6.25 -8.74 -1.28
C THR A 25 -5.02 -9.67 -1.29
N MET A 26 -4.08 -9.44 -2.20
CA MET A 26 -2.86 -10.23 -2.26
C MET A 26 -1.92 -9.86 -1.11
N ASP A 27 -1.25 -10.85 -0.53
CA ASP A 27 -0.19 -10.61 0.45
C ASP A 27 1.14 -10.26 -0.23
N ALA A 28 2.21 -10.08 0.54
CA ALA A 28 3.51 -9.71 -0.02
C ALA A 28 4.10 -10.83 -0.89
N ASP A 29 3.93 -12.09 -0.50
CA ASP A 29 4.51 -13.24 -1.19
C ASP A 29 3.77 -13.50 -2.50
N ASP A 30 2.44 -13.37 -2.51
CA ASP A 30 1.60 -13.42 -3.72
C ASP A 30 2.04 -12.38 -4.77
N ILE A 31 2.37 -11.16 -4.33
CA ILE A 31 2.80 -10.07 -5.22
C ILE A 31 4.22 -10.34 -5.74
N VAL A 32 5.09 -10.93 -4.94
CA VAL A 32 6.43 -11.36 -5.39
C VAL A 32 6.32 -12.46 -6.44
N ASP A 33 5.44 -13.44 -6.23
CA ASP A 33 5.17 -14.53 -7.17
C ASP A 33 4.53 -14.01 -8.47
N ALA A 34 3.83 -12.87 -8.42
CA ALA A 34 3.33 -12.15 -9.60
C ALA A 34 4.44 -11.45 -10.40
N GLY A 35 5.70 -11.48 -9.95
CA GLY A 35 6.87 -11.02 -10.69
C GLY A 35 7.45 -9.66 -10.24
N TYR A 36 7.01 -9.14 -9.09
CA TYR A 36 7.54 -7.90 -8.53
C TYR A 36 8.73 -8.16 -7.60
N ASP A 37 9.69 -7.23 -7.57
CA ASP A 37 10.86 -7.34 -6.70
C ASP A 37 10.45 -7.28 -5.21
N ARG A 38 10.89 -8.27 -4.42
CA ARG A 38 10.53 -8.39 -2.99
C ARG A 38 10.92 -7.15 -2.19
N SER A 39 12.08 -6.55 -2.45
CA SER A 39 12.52 -5.38 -1.69
C SER A 39 11.60 -4.18 -1.94
N VAL A 40 11.14 -4.01 -3.19
CA VAL A 40 10.19 -2.98 -3.57
C VAL A 40 8.81 -3.22 -2.96
N VAL A 41 8.30 -4.45 -3.05
CA VAL A 41 6.99 -4.82 -2.46
C VAL A 41 6.99 -4.55 -0.96
N VAL A 42 7.99 -5.05 -0.23
CA VAL A 42 8.08 -4.89 1.22
C VAL A 42 8.21 -3.41 1.62
N ASP A 43 8.99 -2.60 0.90
CA ASP A 43 9.10 -1.16 1.18
C ASP A 43 7.77 -0.43 0.96
N VAL A 44 7.09 -0.69 -0.17
CA VAL A 44 5.79 -0.08 -0.47
C VAL A 44 4.74 -0.44 0.58
N LEU A 45 4.60 -1.72 0.92
CA LEU A 45 3.62 -2.17 1.92
C LEU A 45 3.94 -1.64 3.32
N THR A 46 5.23 -1.60 3.68
CA THR A 46 5.68 -1.01 4.95
C THR A 46 5.34 0.48 5.04
N ARG A 47 5.58 1.24 3.97
CA ARG A 47 5.22 2.66 3.90
C ARG A 47 3.71 2.85 3.94
N LEU A 48 2.94 2.03 3.21
CA LEU A 48 1.48 2.05 3.26
C LEU A 48 1.03 1.95 4.71
N GLU A 49 1.42 0.91 5.42
CA GLU A 49 1.01 0.63 6.80
C GLU A 49 1.42 1.72 7.79
N ARG A 50 2.66 2.21 7.72
CA ARG A 50 3.15 3.30 8.59
C ARG A 50 2.29 4.57 8.48
N ASN A 51 1.66 4.80 7.33
CA ASN A 51 0.81 5.95 7.08
C ASN A 51 -0.69 5.71 7.40
N GLU A 52 -1.07 4.57 7.99
CA GLU A 52 -2.47 4.30 8.35
C GLU A 52 -3.03 5.35 9.33
N HIS A 53 -2.21 5.85 10.26
CA HIS A 53 -2.60 6.94 11.16
C HIS A 53 -3.06 8.21 10.44
N LYS A 54 -2.48 8.52 9.27
CA LYS A 54 -2.89 9.67 8.45
C LYS A 54 -4.23 9.40 7.78
N ARG A 55 -4.48 8.18 7.32
CA ARG A 55 -5.73 7.79 6.67
C ARG A 55 -6.91 7.79 7.64
N TRP A 56 -6.68 7.47 8.91
CA TRP A 56 -7.70 7.57 9.96
C TRP A 56 -8.14 9.02 10.23
N GLN A 57 -7.28 10.00 9.96
CA GLN A 57 -7.58 11.43 10.12
C GLN A 57 -8.09 12.08 8.82
N MET A 58 -8.29 11.30 7.76
CA MET A 58 -8.70 11.81 6.45
C MET A 58 -10.15 12.32 6.49
N SER A 59 -10.38 13.49 5.90
CA SER A 59 -11.72 14.00 5.65
C SER A 59 -12.52 13.03 4.76
N PRO A 60 -13.86 13.01 4.87
CA PRO A 60 -14.69 12.24 3.95
C PRO A 60 -14.42 12.63 2.48
N ALA A 61 -14.24 11.64 1.61
CA ALA A 61 -13.98 11.82 0.19
C ALA A 61 -14.88 10.93 -0.69
N PRO A 62 -15.19 11.32 -1.94
CA PRO A 62 -15.92 10.47 -2.87
C PRO A 62 -15.18 9.17 -3.16
N ARG A 63 -15.93 8.07 -3.21
CA ARG A 63 -15.39 6.74 -3.54
C ARG A 63 -15.40 6.51 -5.04
N VAL A 64 -14.26 6.17 -5.60
CA VAL A 64 -14.08 5.84 -7.03
C VAL A 64 -13.71 4.37 -7.29
N THR A 65 -13.26 3.63 -6.26
CA THR A 65 -12.86 2.21 -6.39
C THR A 65 -13.60 1.29 -5.42
N GLY A 66 -13.54 -0.03 -5.69
CA GLY A 66 -14.18 -1.09 -4.91
C GLY A 66 -13.67 -1.21 -3.46
N LYS A 67 -12.44 -0.79 -3.17
CA LYS A 67 -11.86 -0.83 -1.81
C LYS A 67 -11.17 0.49 -1.44
N ALA A 68 -11.87 1.60 -1.66
CA ALA A 68 -11.38 2.91 -1.26
C ALA A 68 -11.17 3.02 0.27
N PHE A 69 -10.21 3.88 0.65
CA PHE A 69 -9.92 4.19 2.05
C PHE A 69 -11.17 4.67 2.83
N GLY A 70 -11.31 4.20 4.08
CA GLY A 70 -12.46 4.50 4.93
C GLY A 70 -13.33 3.26 5.19
N GLN A 71 -14.48 3.13 4.53
CA GLN A 71 -15.34 1.95 4.71
C GLN A 71 -14.79 0.71 3.98
N GLY A 72 -14.15 0.89 2.82
CA GLY A 72 -13.64 -0.19 1.98
C GLY A 72 -12.27 -0.72 2.38
N TRP A 73 -11.52 0.03 3.20
CA TRP A 73 -10.22 -0.35 3.73
C TRP A 73 -10.06 0.18 5.15
N ARG A 74 -9.99 -0.76 6.11
CA ARG A 74 -9.74 -0.48 7.53
C ARG A 74 -8.65 -1.40 8.04
N ARG A 75 -7.52 -0.82 8.43
CA ARG A 75 -6.44 -1.56 9.06
C ARG A 75 -6.23 -1.06 10.48
N PRO A 76 -5.80 -1.95 11.41
CA PRO A 76 -5.44 -1.53 12.75
C PRO A 76 -4.27 -0.55 12.72
N LEU A 77 -4.37 0.52 13.51
CA LEU A 77 -3.34 1.55 13.64
C LEU A 77 -2.01 0.99 14.14
N ALA A 78 -2.06 0.07 15.11
CA ALA A 78 -0.92 -0.64 15.63
C ALA A 78 -0.99 -2.10 15.13
N SER A 79 -0.13 -2.44 14.18
CA SER A 79 -0.06 -3.77 13.59
C SER A 79 1.38 -4.15 13.26
N ARG A 80 1.67 -5.45 13.36
CA ARG A 80 2.94 -6.07 12.96
C ARG A 80 2.60 -7.21 12.00
N HIS A 81 3.11 -7.11 10.78
CA HIS A 81 2.97 -8.11 9.74
C HIS A 81 4.22 -8.99 9.66
N ASP A 82 4.02 -10.24 9.27
CA ASP A 82 5.00 -11.32 9.17
C ASP A 82 5.95 -11.15 7.97
N TRP A 83 5.49 -10.62 6.84
CA TRP A 83 6.33 -10.31 5.67
C TRP A 83 7.37 -9.19 5.87
N ARG A 84 7.44 -8.61 7.06
CA ARG A 84 8.51 -7.65 7.43
C ARG A 84 9.78 -8.33 7.91
N ASP A 85 9.69 -9.61 8.29
CA ASP A 85 10.80 -10.44 8.75
C ASP A 85 11.42 -11.23 7.56
#